data_AF-A0A924E7Q5-F1
#
_entry.id   AF-A0A924E7Q5-F1
#
_cell.length_a   1.000
_cell.length_b   1.000
_cell.length_c   1.000
_cell.angle_alpha   90.00
_cell.angle_beta   90.00
_cell.angle_gamma   90.00
#
_symmetry.space_group_name_H-M   'P 1'
#
loop_
_entity.id
_entity.type
_entity.pdbx_description
1 polymer ?
#
loop_
_entity_poly.entity_id
_entity_poly.type
_entity_poly.pdbx_seq_one_letter_code
_entity_poly.pdbx_strand_id
1 'polypeptide(L)'
;AMSQCEAFGLQPAQAAAQVAQVIGVVNTWRAHFESVGVSASDLNSLAERLDGEDLLSQRWAFDASEYQRAPPKRKPTSPFRRA
;
A
#
# COMPACT_ATOMS: atom_id res chain seq x y z
N ALA A 1 6.07 2.94 -2.15
CA ALA A 1 5.13 2.12 -2.92
C ALA A 1 4.48 2.92 -4.04
N MET A 2 3.68 3.94 -3.72
CA MET A 2 2.92 4.71 -4.72
C MET A 2 3.79 5.42 -5.77
N SER A 3 4.98 5.90 -5.40
CA SER A 3 5.94 6.53 -6.33
C SER A 3 6.50 5.60 -7.42
N GLN A 4 6.34 4.27 -7.27
CA GLN A 4 6.84 3.28 -8.22
C GLN A 4 5.73 2.54 -8.97
N CYS A 5 4.46 2.93 -8.82
CA CYS A 5 3.33 2.21 -9.45
C CYS A 5 3.50 2.02 -10.98
N GLU A 6 4.07 3.01 -11.65
CA GLU A 6 4.35 2.96 -13.10
C GLU A 6 5.40 1.90 -13.48
N ALA A 7 6.38 1.64 -12.60
CA ALA A 7 7.37 0.59 -12.81
C ALA A 7 6.74 -0.82 -12.79
N PHE A 8 5.57 -0.96 -12.17
CA PHE A 8 4.77 -2.17 -12.16
C PHE A 8 3.64 -2.16 -13.20
N GLY A 9 3.59 -1.16 -14.09
CA GLY A 9 2.55 -1.01 -15.11
C GLY A 9 1.15 -0.69 -14.55
N LEU A 10 1.06 -0.22 -13.31
CA LEU A 10 -0.21 0.08 -12.64
C LEU A 10 -0.55 1.56 -12.72
N GLN A 11 -1.85 1.86 -12.88
CA GLN A 11 -2.35 3.20 -12.60
C GLN A 11 -2.32 3.48 -11.09
N PRO A 12 -2.20 4.76 -10.66
CA PRO A 12 -2.18 5.10 -9.24
C PRO A 12 -3.37 4.54 -8.44
N ALA A 13 -4.59 4.59 -8.99
CA ALA A 13 -5.76 4.01 -8.32
C ALA A 13 -5.66 2.47 -8.15
N GLN A 14 -5.09 1.77 -9.14
CA GLN A 14 -4.89 0.32 -9.06
C GLN A 14 -3.82 -0.03 -8.04
N ALA A 15 -2.70 0.71 -8.02
CA ALA A 15 -1.67 0.52 -7.01
C ALA A 15 -2.19 0.82 -5.59
N ALA A 16 -2.99 1.87 -5.41
CA ALA A 16 -3.58 2.19 -4.12
C ALA A 16 -4.54 1.10 -3.62
N ALA A 17 -5.32 0.50 -4.53
CA ALA A 17 -6.16 -0.65 -4.19
C ALA A 17 -5.34 -1.86 -3.75
N GLN A 18 -4.21 -2.14 -4.41
CA GLN A 18 -3.29 -3.21 -4.01
C GLN A 18 -2.67 -2.94 -2.64
N VAL A 19 -2.23 -1.72 -2.37
CA VAL A 19 -1.70 -1.33 -1.06
C VAL A 19 -2.77 -1.51 0.03
N ALA A 20 -4.02 -1.09 -0.21
CA ALA A 20 -5.12 -1.29 0.72
C ALA A 20 -5.40 -2.78 1.01
N GLN A 21 -5.32 -3.65 -0.01
CA GLN A 21 -5.44 -5.09 0.18
C GLN A 21 -4.33 -5.66 1.07
N VAL A 22 -3.08 -5.28 0.82
CA VAL A 22 -1.93 -5.68 1.63
C VAL A 22 -2.10 -5.21 3.08
N ILE A 23 -2.50 -3.96 3.29
CA ILE A 23 -2.80 -3.43 4.64
C ILE A 23 -3.86 -4.29 5.33
N GLY A 24 -4.95 -4.63 4.62
CA GLY A 24 -6.01 -5.48 5.16
C GLY A 24 -5.50 -6.84 5.63
N VAL A 25 -4.66 -7.52 4.84
CA VAL A 25 -4.05 -8.80 5.22
C VAL A 25 -3.14 -8.63 6.43
N VAL A 26 -2.23 -7.65 6.37
CA VAL A 26 -1.28 -7.39 7.46
C VAL A 26 -2.03 -7.08 8.75
N ASN A 27 -3.11 -6.30 8.74
CA ASN A 27 -3.87 -6.02 9.96
C ASN A 27 -4.44 -7.27 10.66
N THR A 28 -4.50 -8.42 9.98
CA THR A 28 -4.96 -9.70 10.54
C THR A 28 -3.81 -10.66 10.90
N TRP A 29 -2.54 -10.26 10.69
CA TRP A 29 -1.38 -11.13 10.81
C TRP A 29 -1.34 -11.83 12.17
N ARG A 30 -1.47 -11.09 13.28
CA ARG A 30 -1.37 -11.65 14.63
C ARG A 30 -2.42 -12.71 14.89
N ALA A 31 -3.69 -12.42 14.62
CA ALA A 31 -4.79 -13.38 14.81
C ALA A 31 -4.61 -14.64 13.96
N HIS A 32 -4.09 -14.49 12.74
CA HIS A 32 -3.76 -15.63 11.89
C HIS A 32 -2.66 -16.50 12.53
N PHE A 33 -1.55 -15.91 12.96
CA PHE A 33 -0.45 -16.67 13.58
C PHE A 33 -0.83 -17.29 14.93
N GLU A 34 -1.65 -16.62 15.73
CA GLU A 34 -2.26 -17.20 16.92
C GLU A 34 -3.09 -18.44 16.59
N SER A 35 -3.93 -18.37 15.54
CA SER A 35 -4.81 -19.46 15.14
C SER A 35 -4.07 -20.71 14.67
N VAL A 36 -2.84 -20.57 14.15
CA VAL A 36 -2.00 -21.68 13.71
C VAL A 36 -1.02 -22.16 14.80
N GLY A 37 -1.12 -21.61 16.02
CA GLY A 37 -0.40 -22.08 17.20
C GLY A 37 1.00 -21.48 17.39
N VAL A 38 1.30 -20.30 16.81
CA VAL A 38 2.57 -19.61 17.08
C VAL A 38 2.63 -19.17 18.54
N SER A 39 3.81 -19.33 19.15
CA SER A 39 4.00 -19.00 20.57
C SER A 39 3.84 -17.50 20.83
N ALA A 40 3.40 -17.14 22.04
CA ALA A 40 3.30 -15.74 22.45
C ALA A 40 4.65 -14.99 22.36
N SER A 41 5.77 -15.67 22.62
CA SER A 41 7.10 -15.08 22.48
C SER A 41 7.40 -14.71 21.02
N ASP A 42 7.13 -15.62 20.09
CA ASP A 42 7.39 -15.39 18.67
C ASP A 42 6.46 -14.31 18.11
N LEU A 43 5.19 -14.28 18.55
CA LEU A 43 4.24 -13.22 18.20
C LEU A 43 4.74 -11.85 18.68
N ASN A 44 5.34 -11.76 19.86
CA ASN A 44 5.91 -10.50 20.33
C ASN A 44 7.12 -10.09 19.48
N SER A 45 8.03 -11.03 19.17
CA SER A 45 9.18 -10.76 18.29
C SER A 45 8.76 -10.40 16.85
N LEU A 46 7.64 -10.92 16.36
CA LEU A 46 7.08 -10.54 15.06
C LEU A 46 6.45 -9.15 15.11
N ALA A 47 5.77 -8.79 16.20
CA ALA A 47 5.15 -7.48 16.36
C ALA A 47 6.19 -6.36 16.32
N GLU A 48 7.38 -6.55 16.87
CA GLU A 48 8.48 -5.58 16.77
C GLU A 48 8.87 -5.24 15.33
N ARG A 49 8.70 -6.19 14.39
CA ARG A 49 9.07 -6.03 12.98
C ARG A 49 7.90 -5.64 12.09
N LEU A 50 6.72 -6.18 12.34
CA LEU A 50 5.52 -5.97 11.52
C LEU A 50 4.69 -4.78 11.99
N ASP A 51 4.68 -4.49 13.29
CA ASP A 51 3.94 -3.39 13.92
C ASP A 51 4.89 -2.35 14.54
N GLY A 52 6.15 -2.31 14.09
CA GLY A 52 7.07 -1.22 14.40
C GLY A 52 6.50 0.14 13.97
N GLU A 53 6.86 1.19 14.70
CA GLU A 53 6.24 2.53 14.63
C GLU A 53 6.10 3.06 13.20
N ASP A 54 7.16 3.00 12.40
CA ASP A 54 7.15 3.50 11.01
C ASP A 54 6.15 2.76 10.12
N LEU A 55 6.13 1.43 10.19
CA LEU A 55 5.25 0.61 9.36
C LEU A 55 3.80 0.73 9.82
N LEU A 56 3.57 0.73 11.13
CA LEU A 56 2.24 0.91 11.71
C LEU A 56 1.66 2.28 11.33
N SER A 57 2.47 3.34 11.46
CA SER A 57 2.09 4.70 11.08
C SER A 57 1.77 4.81 9.60
N GLN A 58 2.57 4.19 8.73
CA GLN A 58 2.29 4.14 7.29
C GLN A 58 0.97 3.43 6.98
N ARG A 59 0.66 2.30 7.64
CA ARG A 59 -0.60 1.60 7.44
C ARG A 59 -1.80 2.42 7.89
N TRP A 60 -1.70 3.11 9.03
CA TRP A 60 -2.79 3.91 9.56
C TRP A 60 -3.01 5.22 8.81
N ALA A 61 -1.95 5.85 8.32
CA ALA A 61 -2.04 7.11 7.59
C ALA A 61 -2.44 6.91 6.11
N PHE A 62 -2.36 5.70 5.56
CA PHE A 62 -2.64 5.46 4.15
C PHE A 62 -4.14 5.51 3.85
N ASP A 63 -4.54 6.46 3.00
CA ASP A 63 -5.89 6.52 2.42
C ASP A 63 -5.86 6.30 0.91
N ALA A 64 -6.46 5.19 0.46
CA ALA A 64 -6.56 4.87 -0.96
C ALA A 64 -7.43 5.87 -1.75
N SER A 65 -8.33 6.59 -1.08
CA SER A 65 -9.25 7.54 -1.70
C SER A 65 -8.53 8.75 -2.31
N GLU A 66 -7.38 9.13 -1.73
CA GLU A 66 -6.54 10.22 -2.23
C GLU A 66 -6.05 9.96 -3.67
N TYR A 67 -5.90 8.70 -4.05
CA TYR A 67 -5.41 8.28 -5.37
C TYR A 67 -6.52 8.02 -6.39
N GLN A 68 -7.78 8.03 -5.95
CA GLN A 68 -8.95 7.90 -6.84
C GLN A 68 -9.29 9.23 -7.55
N ARG A 69 -8.95 10.37 -6.93
CA ARG A 69 -9.27 11.71 -7.44
C ARG A 69 -8.14 12.38 -8.22
N ALA A 70 -7.00 11.70 -8.41
CA ALA A 70 -5.86 12.30 -9.09
C ALA A 70 -6.26 12.77 -10.50
N PRO A 71 -6.04 14.06 -10.86
CA PRO A 71 -6.46 14.58 -12.14
C PRO A 71 -5.75 13.80 -13.26
N PRO A 72 -6.42 13.56 -14.40
CA PRO A 72 -5.80 12.86 -15.52
C PRO A 72 -4.51 13.58 -15.90
N LYS A 73 -3.40 12.84 -15.99
CA LYS A 73 -2.10 13.37 -16.45
C LYS A 73 -2.35 14.25 -17.67
N ARG A 74 -1.97 15.53 -17.59
CA ARG A 74 -2.07 16.47 -18.71
C ARG A 74 -1.37 15.82 -19.90
N LYS A 75 -2.13 15.52 -20.97
CA LYS A 75 -1.52 15.10 -22.23
C LYS A 75 -0.48 16.17 -22.60
N PRO A 76 0.79 15.83 -22.82
CA PRO A 76 1.75 16.82 -23.28
C PRO A 76 1.21 17.39 -24.59
N THR A 77 0.94 18.69 -24.62
CA THR A 77 0.61 19.40 -25.85
C THR A 77 1.84 19.31 -26.74
N SER A 78 1.84 18.33 -27.65
CA SER A 78 2.91 18.19 -28.63
C SER A 78 2.99 19.48 -29.45
N PRO A 79 4.14 20.18 -29.48
CA PRO A 79 4.33 21.36 -30.31
C PRO A 79 4.34 21.02 -31.82
N PHE A 80 4.27 19.74 -32.18
CA PHE A 80 4.34 19.26 -33.56
C PHE A 80 2.98 18.81 -34.14
N ARG A 81 1.86 19.32 -33.62
CA ARG A 81 0.55 19.08 -34.27
C ARG A 81 0.53 19.84 -35.61
N ARG A 82 0.91 19.15 -36.68
CA ARG A 82 0.89 19.64 -38.07
C ARG A 82 -0.51 20.13 -38.45
N ALA A 83 -0.53 21.28 -39.12
CA ALA A 83 -1.68 21.89 -39.79
C ALA A 83 -2.19 21.03 -40.96
#